data_AF-A0A960MHY7-F1
#
_entry.id   AF-A0A960MHY7-F1
#
_cell.length_a   1.000
_cell.length_b   1.000
_cell.length_c   1.000
_cell.angle_alpha   90.00
_cell.angle_beta   90.00
_cell.angle_gamma   90.00
#
_symmetry.space_group_name_H-M   'P 1'
#
loop_
_entity.id
_entity.type
_entity.pdbx_description
1 polymer ?
#
loop_
_entity_poly.entity_id
_entity_poly.type
_entity_poly.pdbx_seq_one_letter_code
_entity_poly.pdbx_strand_id
1 'polypeptide(L)'
;ARNSLFLTAALPLRIFPPLFNRYTGGQSFGTHVDNAIRQFPGSPLRIRTDLSATLFFEDPENYDGGDLCVEDTYGIHRVKLPAGSMVLYPSTSLHHVTPVTRGARLCSFFWLQSMLRDDGQRSLLFDLDLAIQRLTAELGQHDAAQKSAVQLTGVYHNLLRQWAEM
;
A
#
# COMPACT_ATOMS: atom_id res chain seq x y z
N ALA A 1 -11.12 -9.04 -8.69
CA ALA A 1 -9.79 -9.38 -9.25
C ALA A 1 -8.78 -9.49 -8.11
N ARG A 2 -7.89 -10.50 -8.12
CA ARG A 2 -6.73 -10.55 -7.22
C ARG A 2 -5.60 -9.74 -7.87
N ASN A 3 -5.06 -8.74 -7.18
CA ASN A 3 -3.91 -7.96 -7.66
C ASN A 3 -2.64 -8.50 -6.99
N SER A 4 -1.76 -9.15 -7.75
CA SER A 4 -0.55 -9.79 -7.22
C SER A 4 0.43 -8.77 -6.62
N LEU A 5 0.59 -7.60 -7.26
CA LEU A 5 1.47 -6.54 -6.77
C LEU A 5 1.04 -6.06 -5.38
N PHE A 6 -0.27 -5.87 -5.16
CA PHE A 6 -0.81 -5.52 -3.85
C PHE A 6 -0.54 -6.61 -2.80
N LEU A 7 -0.72 -7.89 -3.14
CA LEU A 7 -0.51 -8.98 -2.20
C LEU A 7 0.97 -9.10 -1.80
N THR A 8 1.88 -8.98 -2.77
CA THR A 8 3.32 -9.01 -2.52
C THR A 8 3.79 -7.80 -1.71
N ALA A 9 3.27 -6.59 -2.00
CA ALA A 9 3.68 -5.37 -1.31
C ALA A 9 3.09 -5.26 0.11
N ALA A 10 1.82 -5.63 0.29
CA ALA A 10 1.12 -5.41 1.55
C ALA A 10 1.18 -6.60 2.51
N LEU A 11 1.26 -7.83 2.00
CA LEU A 11 1.16 -9.07 2.78
C LEU A 11 0.03 -9.00 3.82
N PRO A 12 -1.23 -8.75 3.41
CA PRO A 12 -2.28 -8.33 4.33
C PRO A 12 -2.72 -9.48 5.24
N LEU A 13 -2.70 -9.25 6.55
CA LEU A 13 -3.33 -10.09 7.57
C LEU A 13 -4.80 -9.72 7.75
N ARG A 14 -5.10 -8.42 7.83
CA ARG A 14 -6.47 -7.91 7.97
C ARG A 14 -6.60 -6.52 7.35
N ILE A 15 -7.66 -6.32 6.58
CA ILE A 15 -7.98 -5.05 5.94
C ILE A 15 -9.12 -4.37 6.70
N PHE A 16 -8.93 -3.11 7.09
CA PHE A 16 -9.99 -2.28 7.65
C PHE A 16 -11.04 -1.98 6.58
N PRO A 17 -12.35 -1.99 6.91
CA PRO A 17 -13.39 -1.73 5.93
C PRO A 17 -13.14 -0.42 5.16
N PRO A 18 -13.17 -0.44 3.81
CA PRO A 18 -12.93 0.75 3.02
C PRO A 18 -13.90 1.87 3.30
N LEU A 19 -13.35 3.07 3.53
CA LEU A 19 -14.10 4.31 3.67
C LEU A 19 -14.04 5.07 2.35
N PHE A 20 -14.98 5.97 2.13
CA PHE A 20 -15.07 6.78 0.91
C PHE A 20 -15.05 8.25 1.29
N ASN A 21 -14.28 9.05 0.56
CA ASN A 21 -14.23 10.50 0.75
C ASN A 21 -14.37 11.24 -0.57
N ARG A 22 -14.86 12.48 -0.47
CA ARG A 22 -15.01 13.40 -1.59
C ARG A 22 -14.52 14.78 -1.13
N TYR A 23 -13.59 15.37 -1.89
CA TYR A 23 -13.09 16.72 -1.67
C TYR A 23 -13.42 17.61 -2.87
N THR A 24 -13.98 18.79 -2.63
CA THR A 24 -14.33 19.79 -3.66
C THR A 24 -14.36 21.21 -3.04
N GLY A 25 -14.36 22.26 -3.87
CA GLY A 25 -14.62 23.63 -3.42
C GLY A 25 -13.67 24.15 -2.32
N GLY A 26 -12.39 23.81 -2.39
CA GLY A 26 -11.35 24.20 -1.43
C GLY A 26 -11.17 23.25 -0.26
N GLN A 27 -11.97 22.18 -0.16
CA GLN A 27 -11.78 21.15 0.86
C GLN A 27 -10.40 20.50 0.76
N SER A 28 -9.81 20.19 1.91
CA SER A 28 -8.49 19.59 2.09
C SER A 28 -8.50 18.71 3.34
N PHE A 29 -7.39 17.99 3.59
CA PHE A 29 -7.16 17.30 4.85
C PHE A 29 -5.77 17.67 5.36
N GLY A 30 -5.68 18.22 6.56
CA GLY A 30 -4.43 18.75 7.11
C GLY A 30 -3.35 17.71 7.38
N THR A 31 -2.13 18.17 7.66
CA THR A 31 -1.00 17.30 8.01
C THR A 31 -1.27 16.52 9.27
N HIS A 32 -1.15 15.19 9.18
CA HIS A 32 -1.37 14.28 10.29
C HIS A 32 -0.62 12.96 10.08
N VAL A 33 -0.60 12.14 11.13
CA VAL A 33 -0.22 10.72 11.09
C VAL A 33 -1.45 9.92 11.48
N ASP A 34 -1.62 8.74 10.90
CA ASP A 34 -2.74 7.88 11.25
C ASP A 34 -2.61 7.30 12.66
N ASN A 35 -3.75 7.07 13.31
CA ASN A 35 -3.78 6.38 14.60
C ASN A 35 -3.27 4.94 14.43
N ALA A 36 -2.23 4.59 15.16
CA ALA A 36 -1.57 3.28 15.10
C ALA A 36 -2.51 2.08 15.32
N ILE A 37 -3.62 2.28 16.05
CA ILE A 37 -4.63 1.26 16.33
C ILE A 37 -6.01 1.75 15.88
N ARG A 38 -6.70 0.96 15.06
CA ARG A 38 -8.09 1.20 14.64
C ARG A 38 -8.99 0.08 15.13
N GLN A 39 -10.19 0.44 15.57
CA GLN A 39 -11.22 -0.52 15.99
C GLN A 39 -12.27 -0.69 14.88
N PHE A 40 -12.65 -1.93 14.60
CA PHE A 40 -13.69 -2.22 13.63
C PHE A 40 -15.04 -1.65 14.11
N PRO A 41 -15.82 -1.00 13.22
CA PRO A 41 -17.15 -0.52 13.58
C PRO A 41 -18.03 -1.65 14.11
N GLY A 42 -18.64 -1.45 15.29
CA GLY A 42 -19.53 -2.43 15.91
C GLY A 42 -18.85 -3.72 16.42
N SER A 43 -17.53 -3.75 16.53
CA SER A 43 -16.78 -4.95 16.94
C SER A 43 -15.68 -4.60 17.96
N PRO A 44 -15.35 -5.50 18.92
CA PRO A 44 -14.18 -5.32 19.79
C PRO A 44 -12.85 -5.52 19.05
N LEU A 45 -12.90 -5.98 17.79
CA LEU A 45 -11.71 -6.27 16.99
C LEU A 45 -10.93 -4.99 16.68
N ARG A 46 -9.62 -5.04 16.92
CA ARG A 46 -8.69 -3.97 16.58
C ARG A 46 -7.67 -4.45 15.56
N ILE A 47 -7.09 -3.52 14.83
CA ILE A 47 -5.92 -3.74 13.99
C ILE A 47 -4.85 -2.71 14.29
N ARG A 48 -3.61 -3.12 14.07
CA ARG A 48 -2.48 -2.21 13.89
C ARG A 48 -2.51 -1.68 12.45
N THR A 49 -2.40 -0.37 12.27
CA THR A 49 -2.34 0.24 10.95
C THR A 49 -0.89 0.28 10.47
N ASP A 50 -0.49 -0.75 9.72
CA ASP A 50 0.87 -0.81 9.16
C ASP A 50 0.96 0.01 7.87
N LEU A 51 -0.05 -0.16 7.02
CA LEU A 51 -0.12 0.48 5.72
C LEU A 51 -1.47 1.19 5.55
N SER A 52 -1.39 2.38 4.97
CA SER A 52 -2.52 3.15 4.48
C SER A 52 -2.61 3.00 2.96
N ALA A 53 -3.83 2.91 2.46
CA ALA A 53 -4.11 2.77 1.04
C ALA A 53 -5.12 3.82 0.58
N THR A 54 -4.90 4.37 -0.61
CA THR A 54 -5.88 5.21 -1.30
C THR A 54 -6.10 4.70 -2.71
N LEU A 55 -7.34 4.31 -3.01
CA LEU A 55 -7.82 3.95 -4.35
C LEU A 55 -8.53 5.15 -4.96
N PHE A 56 -8.07 5.59 -6.13
CA PHE A 56 -8.61 6.75 -6.83
C PHE A 56 -9.79 6.33 -7.71
N PHE A 57 -10.87 7.13 -7.71
CA PHE A 57 -12.06 6.89 -8.55
C PHE A 57 -12.31 8.01 -9.57
N GLU A 58 -11.48 9.04 -9.57
CA GLU A 58 -11.56 10.16 -10.49
C GLU A 58 -10.20 10.38 -11.12
N ASP A 59 -10.18 10.64 -12.43
CA ASP A 59 -8.94 10.89 -13.17
C ASP A 59 -8.32 12.23 -12.75
N PRO A 60 -6.98 12.32 -12.68
CA PRO A 60 -6.27 13.46 -12.14
C PRO A 60 -6.54 14.76 -12.91
N GLU A 61 -6.91 14.69 -14.19
CA GLU A 61 -7.26 15.82 -15.04
C GLU A 61 -8.63 16.42 -14.71
N ASN A 62 -9.51 15.67 -14.03
CA ASN A 62 -10.88 16.10 -13.72
C ASN A 62 -10.96 16.98 -12.47
N TYR A 63 -9.86 17.18 -11.73
CA TYR A 63 -9.79 18.09 -10.59
C TYR A 63 -8.43 18.78 -10.46
N ASP A 64 -8.42 19.99 -9.89
CA ASP A 64 -7.18 20.75 -9.62
C ASP A 64 -6.83 20.71 -8.13
N GLY A 65 -5.54 20.59 -7.79
CA GLY A 65 -5.09 20.24 -6.45
C GLY A 65 -5.48 18.81 -6.06
N GLY A 66 -5.77 18.57 -4.78
CA GLY A 66 -6.16 17.25 -4.27
C GLY A 66 -5.04 16.22 -4.22
N ASP A 67 -3.78 16.65 -4.32
CA ASP A 67 -2.61 15.80 -4.22
C ASP A 67 -2.54 15.19 -2.82
N LEU A 68 -2.34 13.86 -2.76
CA LEU A 68 -1.93 13.22 -1.52
C LEU A 68 -0.43 13.44 -1.37
N CYS A 69 -0.05 14.26 -0.40
CA CYS A 69 1.35 14.51 -0.03
C CYS A 69 1.74 13.56 1.09
N VAL A 70 2.72 12.69 0.87
CA VAL A 70 3.26 11.76 1.87
C VAL A 70 4.73 12.10 2.11
N GLU A 71 5.10 12.31 3.36
CA GLU A 71 6.45 12.63 3.78
C GLU A 71 7.20 11.36 4.21
N ASP A 72 8.45 11.26 3.78
CA ASP A 72 9.43 10.27 4.23
C ASP A 72 10.76 10.95 4.62
N THR A 73 11.77 10.14 4.91
CA THR A 73 13.10 10.62 5.33
C THR A 73 13.81 11.47 4.26
N TYR A 74 13.41 11.36 2.99
CA TYR A 74 14.05 12.00 1.84
C TYR A 74 13.23 13.15 1.24
N GLY A 75 11.99 13.35 1.67
CA GLY A 75 11.19 14.52 1.33
C GLY A 75 9.70 14.23 1.23
N ILE A 76 9.00 15.07 0.45
CA ILE A 76 7.56 14.97 0.23
C ILE A 76 7.28 14.41 -1.16
N HIS A 77 6.55 13.31 -1.21
CA HIS A 77 6.04 12.70 -2.43
C HIS A 77 4.61 13.15 -2.67
N ARG A 78 4.33 13.68 -3.86
CA ARG A 78 2.98 14.09 -4.27
C ARG A 78 2.37 13.02 -5.17
N VAL A 79 1.21 12.52 -4.77
CA VAL A 79 0.55 11.40 -5.44
C VAL A 79 -0.83 11.80 -5.93
N LYS A 80 -1.02 11.62 -7.23
CA LYS A 80 -2.30 11.82 -7.92
C LYS A 80 -2.33 10.85 -9.11
N LEU A 81 -3.13 9.80 -9.00
CA LEU A 81 -3.11 8.67 -9.94
C LEU A 81 -4.41 8.58 -10.75
N PRO A 82 -4.39 7.94 -11.94
CA PRO A 82 -5.59 7.64 -12.73
C PRO A 82 -6.64 6.86 -11.94
N ALA A 83 -7.91 7.01 -12.33
CA ALA A 83 -9.00 6.26 -11.74
C ALA A 83 -8.74 4.74 -11.84
N GLY A 84 -9.03 4.02 -10.75
CA GLY A 84 -8.73 2.58 -10.61
C GLY A 84 -7.32 2.26 -10.11
N SER A 85 -6.42 3.24 -10.02
CA SER A 85 -5.09 3.06 -9.45
C SER A 85 -5.08 3.25 -7.93
N MET A 86 -4.13 2.61 -7.25
CA MET A 86 -3.98 2.68 -5.80
C MET A 86 -2.55 3.06 -5.42
N VAL A 87 -2.44 3.89 -4.39
CA VAL A 87 -1.17 4.10 -3.66
C VAL A 87 -1.23 3.37 -2.32
N LEU A 88 -0.12 2.77 -1.95
CA LEU A 88 0.14 2.12 -0.67
C LEU A 88 1.33 2.81 -0.01
N TYR A 89 1.22 3.17 1.27
CA TYR A 89 2.28 3.86 2.00
C TYR A 89 2.22 3.54 3.51
N PRO A 90 3.33 3.69 4.25
CA PRO A 90 3.33 3.47 5.70
C PRO A 90 2.35 4.40 6.41
N SER A 91 1.50 3.85 7.28
CA SER A 91 0.57 4.66 8.09
C SER A 91 1.30 5.59 9.08
N THR A 92 2.60 5.37 9.30
CA THR A 92 3.48 6.20 10.12
C THR A 92 3.90 7.49 9.43
N SER A 93 3.74 7.60 8.12
CA SER A 93 4.15 8.78 7.36
C SER A 93 3.25 9.98 7.68
N LEU A 94 3.87 11.15 7.89
CA LEU A 94 3.15 12.42 7.86
C LEU A 94 2.55 12.61 6.49
N HIS A 95 1.26 12.94 6.43
CA HIS A 95 0.60 13.14 5.15
C HIS A 95 -0.56 14.12 5.23
N HIS A 96 -0.90 14.69 4.08
CA HIS A 96 -2.02 15.62 3.90
C HIS A 96 -2.60 15.54 2.49
N VAL A 97 -3.80 16.09 2.29
CA VAL A 97 -4.40 16.26 0.97
C VAL A 97 -4.50 17.76 0.67
N THR A 98 -3.90 18.21 -0.43
CA THR A 98 -3.94 19.62 -0.84
C THR A 98 -5.37 20.06 -1.21
N PRO A 99 -5.72 21.35 -1.09
CA PRO A 99 -7.06 21.83 -1.42
C PRO A 99 -7.47 21.49 -2.85
N VAL A 100 -8.69 20.98 -3.03
CA VAL A 100 -9.28 20.77 -4.36
C VAL A 100 -9.96 22.05 -4.82
N THR A 101 -9.37 22.76 -5.78
CA THR A 101 -9.86 24.09 -6.22
C THR A 101 -10.84 24.04 -7.39
N ARG A 102 -10.78 22.97 -8.20
CA ARG A 102 -11.72 22.70 -9.30
C ARG A 102 -12.07 21.22 -9.31
N GLY A 103 -13.29 20.88 -9.71
CA GLY A 103 -13.75 19.49 -9.83
C GLY A 103 -14.00 18.83 -8.48
N ALA A 104 -13.91 17.50 -8.44
CA ALA A 104 -14.06 16.73 -7.21
C ALA A 104 -13.10 15.54 -7.18
N ARG A 105 -12.32 15.43 -6.11
CA ARG A 105 -11.49 14.24 -5.84
C ARG A 105 -12.35 13.20 -5.14
N LEU A 106 -12.59 12.06 -5.78
CA LEU A 106 -13.31 10.92 -5.20
C LEU A 106 -12.34 9.75 -4.98
N CYS A 107 -12.24 9.26 -3.75
CA CYS A 107 -11.38 8.13 -3.42
C CYS A 107 -12.01 7.19 -2.39
N SER A 108 -11.54 5.95 -2.37
CA SER A 108 -11.63 5.10 -1.20
C SER A 108 -10.30 5.11 -0.46
N PHE A 109 -10.35 5.14 0.87
CA PHE A 109 -9.18 5.09 1.73
C PHE A 109 -9.41 4.07 2.85
N PHE A 110 -8.35 3.37 3.22
CA PHE A 110 -8.38 2.36 4.27
C PHE A 110 -7.00 2.03 4.80
N TRP A 111 -6.99 1.26 5.88
CA TRP A 111 -5.79 0.75 6.53
C TRP A 111 -5.76 -0.76 6.44
N LEU A 112 -4.58 -1.33 6.56
CA LEU A 112 -4.42 -2.76 6.75
C LEU A 112 -3.32 -3.06 7.76
N GLN A 113 -3.51 -4.17 8.47
CA GLN A 113 -2.48 -4.84 9.23
C GLN A 113 -1.79 -5.82 8.29
N SER A 114 -0.49 -5.67 8.14
CA SER A 114 0.34 -6.64 7.42
C SER A 114 0.69 -7.80 8.34
N MET A 115 0.96 -8.96 7.75
CA MET A 115 1.64 -10.04 8.46
C MET A 115 3.02 -9.60 8.95
N LEU A 116 3.68 -8.65 8.25
CA LEU A 116 4.98 -8.11 8.65
C LEU A 116 4.81 -6.70 9.22
N ARG A 117 5.08 -6.56 10.52
CA ARG A 117 5.05 -5.26 11.21
C ARG A 117 6.08 -4.29 10.65
N ASP A 118 7.31 -4.76 10.47
CA ASP A 118 8.44 -3.93 10.06
C ASP A 118 8.41 -3.62 8.54
N ASP A 119 8.56 -2.34 8.20
CA ASP A 119 8.53 -1.87 6.81
C ASP A 119 9.76 -2.32 6.01
N GLY A 120 10.92 -2.39 6.65
CA GLY A 120 12.16 -2.86 6.03
C GLY A 120 12.09 -4.34 5.66
N GLN A 121 11.63 -5.19 6.59
CA GLN A 121 11.39 -6.62 6.34
C GLN A 121 10.37 -6.83 5.22
N ARG A 122 9.29 -6.05 5.21
CA ARG A 122 8.27 -6.13 4.16
C ARG A 122 8.81 -5.70 2.79
N SER A 123 9.60 -4.63 2.74
CA SER A 123 10.27 -4.17 1.52
C SER A 123 11.27 -5.21 0.99
N LEU A 124 12.05 -5.85 1.87
CA LEU A 124 12.98 -6.93 1.48
C LEU A 124 12.25 -8.14 0.89
N LEU A 125 11.12 -8.54 1.47
CA LEU A 125 10.30 -9.62 0.90
C LEU A 125 9.66 -9.22 -0.43
N PHE A 126 9.22 -7.96 -0.57
CA PHE A 126 8.68 -7.44 -1.81
C PHE A 126 9.70 -7.52 -2.95
N ASP A 127 10.92 -7.03 -2.73
CA ASP A 127 12.00 -7.06 -3.71
C ASP A 127 12.40 -8.49 -4.09
N LEU A 128 12.48 -9.39 -3.10
CA LEU A 128 12.79 -10.80 -3.32
C LEU A 128 11.73 -11.48 -4.20
N ASP A 129 10.45 -11.25 -3.91
CA ASP A 129 9.36 -11.85 -4.70
C ASP A 129 9.32 -11.28 -6.12
N LEU A 130 9.50 -9.97 -6.30
CA LEU A 130 9.62 -9.38 -7.65
C LEU A 130 10.80 -9.97 -8.43
N ALA A 131 11.94 -10.18 -7.76
CA ALA A 131 13.10 -10.80 -8.39
C ALA A 131 12.82 -12.26 -8.81
N ILE A 132 12.14 -13.04 -7.96
CA ILE A 132 11.72 -14.43 -8.28
C ILE A 132 10.75 -14.44 -9.47
N GLN A 133 9.75 -13.56 -9.46
CA GLN A 133 8.76 -13.45 -10.54
C GLN A 133 9.42 -13.10 -11.87
N ARG A 134 10.33 -12.11 -11.87
CA ARG A 134 11.09 -11.73 -13.06
C ARG A 134 11.99 -12.86 -13.57
N LEU A 135 12.74 -13.51 -12.66
CA LEU A 135 13.60 -14.65 -13.00
C LEU A 135 12.80 -15.78 -13.66
N THR A 136 11.64 -16.09 -13.09
CA THR A 136 10.75 -17.15 -13.60
C THR A 136 10.18 -16.78 -14.97
N ALA A 137 9.77 -15.53 -15.16
CA ALA A 137 9.17 -15.06 -16.41
C ALA A 137 10.19 -15.00 -17.56
N GLU A 138 11.40 -14.50 -17.30
CA GLU A 138 12.39 -14.23 -18.34
C GLU A 138 13.29 -15.44 -18.63
N LEU A 139 13.63 -16.25 -17.62
CA LEU A 139 14.63 -17.32 -17.74
C LEU A 139 14.08 -18.71 -17.39
N GLY A 140 12.76 -18.86 -17.29
CA GLY A 140 12.10 -20.09 -16.87
C GLY A 140 12.34 -21.32 -17.76
N GLN A 141 12.95 -21.18 -18.93
CA GLN A 141 13.35 -22.32 -19.78
C GLN A 141 14.74 -22.89 -19.44
N HIS A 142 15.52 -22.20 -18.62
CA HIS A 142 16.85 -22.63 -18.22
C HIS A 142 16.79 -23.42 -16.90
N ASP A 143 17.24 -24.67 -16.90
CA ASP A 143 17.22 -25.57 -15.73
C ASP A 143 17.89 -24.95 -14.48
N ALA A 144 19.03 -24.27 -14.65
CA ALA A 144 19.72 -23.60 -13.54
C ALA A 144 18.90 -22.42 -12.95
N ALA A 145 18.19 -21.68 -13.80
CA ALA A 145 17.33 -20.57 -13.37
C ALA A 145 16.08 -21.09 -12.65
N GLN A 146 15.47 -22.17 -13.15
CA GLN A 146 14.35 -22.84 -12.48
C GLN A 146 14.74 -23.33 -11.08
N LYS A 147 15.88 -24.03 -10.95
CA LYS A 147 16.39 -24.50 -9.65
C LYS A 147 16.65 -23.34 -8.69
N SER A 148 17.25 -22.26 -9.18
CA SER A 148 17.50 -21.04 -8.39
C SER A 148 16.19 -20.37 -7.94
N ALA A 149 15.19 -20.27 -8.82
CA ALA A 149 13.89 -19.69 -8.49
C ALA A 149 13.17 -20.49 -7.38
N VAL A 150 13.21 -21.83 -7.45
CA VAL A 150 12.67 -22.70 -6.40
C VAL A 150 13.41 -22.49 -5.07
N GLN A 151 14.74 -22.41 -5.10
CA GLN A 151 15.53 -22.16 -3.89
C GLN A 151 15.20 -20.80 -3.27
N LEU A 152 15.13 -19.74 -4.08
CA LEU A 152 14.79 -18.39 -3.63
C LEU A 152 13.35 -18.31 -3.10
N THR A 153 12.42 -19.03 -3.71
CA THR A 153 11.04 -19.18 -3.19
C THR A 153 11.05 -19.83 -1.81
N GLY A 154 11.92 -20.83 -1.59
CA GLY A 154 12.16 -21.42 -0.27
C GLY A 154 12.68 -20.40 0.74
N VAL A 155 13.63 -19.54 0.35
CA VAL A 155 14.16 -18.44 1.18
C VAL A 155 13.04 -17.46 1.54
N TYR A 156 12.26 -17.01 0.56
CA TYR A 156 11.12 -16.12 0.76
C TYR A 156 10.15 -16.67 1.81
N HIS A 157 9.72 -17.92 1.68
CA HIS A 157 8.80 -18.53 2.63
C HIS A 157 9.41 -18.75 4.03
N ASN A 158 10.71 -19.03 4.11
CA ASN A 158 11.38 -19.16 5.40
C ASN A 158 11.51 -17.82 6.13
N LEU A 159 11.80 -16.72 5.42
CA LEU A 159 11.81 -15.38 5.98
C LEU A 159 10.41 -14.94 6.39
N LEU A 160 9.40 -15.17 5.54
CA LEU A 160 8.00 -14.91 5.88
C LEU A 160 7.60 -15.65 7.17
N ARG A 161 7.98 -16.92 7.32
CA ARG A 161 7.70 -17.69 8.55
C ARG A 161 8.40 -17.14 9.79
N GLN A 162 9.60 -16.56 9.63
CA GLN A 162 10.35 -15.97 10.74
C GLN A 162 9.78 -14.61 11.18
N TRP A 163 9.25 -13.83 10.25
CA TRP A 163 8.86 -12.43 10.49
C TRP A 163 7.36 -12.21 10.64
N ALA A 164 6.52 -13.15 10.17
CA ALA A 164 5.08 -12.99 10.23
C ALA A 164 4.52 -13.01 11.66
N GLU A 165 3.62 -12.07 11.93
CA GLU A 165 2.71 -12.05 13.08
C GLU A 165 1.27 -12.32 12.59
N MET A 166 0.52 -13.19 13.26
CA MET A 166 -0.86 -13.56 12.90
C MET A 166 -1.87 -13.33 14.02
#